data_AF-A0A1Q3M5J4-F1
#
_entry.id   AF-A0A1Q3M5J4-F1
#
_cell.length_a   1.000
_cell.length_b   1.000
_cell.length_c   1.000
_cell.angle_alpha   90.00
_cell.angle_beta   90.00
_cell.angle_gamma   90.00
#
_symmetry.space_group_name_H-M   'P 1'
#
loop_
_entity.id
_entity.type
_entity.pdbx_description
1 polymer ?
#
loop_
_entity_poly.entity_id
_entity_poly.type
_entity_poly.pdbx_seq_one_letter_code
_entity_poly.pdbx_strand_id
1 'polypeptide(L)'
;MPDIPLTKSIGLFDWKKNIRPVVNDTPLTFEELNQGYGYVLYSKRFTQPLNGKLQLKGLRDYALVYVNGKKAGELNRMDNRYEMDVNIPFNGRLDILVENMGRINYGAEIPNNTKGIISPVKIDDYEITGNWEMYRIPMDQTPQIQEGAQTAKPGLPSIYAASFDVEKVGDVFLDMRGWGKGIVFVNGHNLGRYWKRGPQQTLYLPGCWLKKGGNEITIFEQQNENRSPVVKTSEKPLLEELKGNE
;
A
#
# COMPACT_ATOMS: atom_id res chain seq x y z
N MET A 1 -14.71 -0.52 -23.49
CA MET A 1 -14.72 0.60 -22.51
C MET A 1 -13.55 1.50 -22.84
N PRO A 2 -13.66 2.83 -22.78
CA PRO A 2 -12.49 3.70 -22.95
C PRO A 2 -11.57 3.63 -21.73
N ASP A 3 -10.33 4.10 -21.90
CA ASP A 3 -9.40 4.32 -20.79
C ASP A 3 -9.96 5.34 -19.79
N ILE A 4 -9.59 5.22 -18.51
CA ILE A 4 -10.16 6.01 -17.41
C ILE A 4 -9.15 7.06 -16.93
N PRO A 5 -9.35 8.35 -17.21
CA PRO A 5 -8.51 9.42 -16.69
C PRO A 5 -8.77 9.66 -15.20
N LEU A 6 -7.71 9.72 -14.41
CA LEU A 6 -7.77 9.95 -12.97
C LEU A 6 -7.79 11.45 -12.65
N THR A 7 -8.82 11.88 -11.93
CA THR A 7 -9.15 13.30 -11.73
C THR A 7 -8.94 13.78 -10.30
N LYS A 8 -8.71 12.87 -9.35
CA LYS A 8 -8.47 13.17 -7.93
C LYS A 8 -7.25 12.37 -7.45
N SER A 9 -6.41 12.96 -6.62
CA SER A 9 -5.28 12.27 -6.01
C SER A 9 -4.85 12.86 -4.66
N ILE A 10 -4.54 12.01 -3.68
CA ILE A 10 -4.03 12.42 -2.37
C ILE A 10 -2.87 11.52 -1.94
N GLY A 11 -1.79 12.11 -1.45
CA GLY A 11 -0.68 11.36 -0.87
C GLY A 11 -1.06 10.75 0.49
N LEU A 12 -0.57 9.55 0.80
CA LEU A 12 -0.86 8.85 2.05
C LEU A 12 -0.51 9.69 3.29
N PHE A 13 0.58 10.44 3.26
CA PHE A 13 0.99 11.27 4.41
C PHE A 13 0.10 12.50 4.64
N ASP A 14 -0.64 12.95 3.63
CA ASP A 14 -1.71 13.92 3.81
C ASP A 14 -3.00 13.23 4.24
N TRP A 15 -3.34 12.11 3.60
CA TRP A 15 -4.56 11.35 3.90
C TRP A 15 -4.57 10.81 5.34
N LYS A 16 -3.42 10.36 5.87
CA LYS A 16 -3.30 9.84 7.23
C LYS A 16 -3.68 10.85 8.31
N LYS A 17 -3.68 12.16 8.02
CA LYS A 17 -4.12 13.21 8.94
C LYS A 17 -5.59 13.05 9.35
N ASN A 18 -6.38 12.34 8.53
CA ASN A 18 -7.78 12.00 8.81
C ASN A 18 -7.93 10.71 9.63
N ILE A 19 -6.83 10.04 9.99
CA ILE A 19 -6.83 8.78 10.72
C ILE A 19 -6.24 9.01 12.10
N ARG A 20 -7.00 8.63 13.14
CA ARG A 20 -6.49 8.64 14.51
C ARG A 20 -5.54 7.44 14.71
N PRO A 21 -4.27 7.66 15.09
CA PRO A 21 -3.36 6.55 15.35
C PRO A 21 -3.69 5.86 16.67
N VAL A 22 -3.37 4.57 16.74
CA VAL A 22 -3.17 3.88 18.02
C VAL A 22 -1.74 4.14 18.46
N VAL A 23 -1.53 4.47 19.74
CA VAL A 23 -0.19 4.76 20.28
C VAL A 23 0.21 3.65 21.24
N ASN A 24 1.43 3.15 21.11
CA ASN A 24 2.01 2.16 22.03
C ASN A 24 3.53 2.32 22.12
N ASP A 25 4.16 1.72 23.14
CA ASP A 25 5.62 1.74 23.30
C ASP A 25 6.35 0.84 22.31
N THR A 26 5.68 -0.21 21.83
CA THR A 26 6.20 -1.11 20.79
C THR A 26 5.20 -1.20 19.63
N PRO A 27 5.66 -1.49 18.40
CA PRO A 27 4.76 -1.76 17.29
C PRO A 27 3.82 -2.92 17.60
N LEU A 28 2.52 -2.70 17.43
CA LEU A 28 1.50 -3.74 17.54
C LEU A 28 1.33 -4.46 16.20
N THR A 29 1.07 -5.76 16.26
CA THR A 29 0.64 -6.56 15.12
C THR A 29 -0.69 -6.06 14.57
N PHE A 30 -1.03 -6.49 13.36
CA PHE A 30 -2.34 -6.20 12.76
C PHE A 30 -3.48 -6.71 13.64
N GLU A 31 -3.32 -7.90 14.21
CA GLU A 31 -4.31 -8.54 15.08
C GLU A 31 -4.50 -7.79 16.40
N GLU A 32 -3.42 -7.34 17.04
CA GLU A 32 -3.48 -6.51 18.25
C GLU A 32 -4.13 -5.13 17.99
N LEU A 33 -4.03 -4.62 16.76
CA LEU A 33 -4.72 -3.41 16.31
C LEU A 33 -6.20 -3.65 15.94
N ASN A 34 -6.68 -4.89 16.09
CA ASN A 34 -7.99 -5.35 15.64
C ASN A 34 -8.22 -5.09 14.13
N GLN A 35 -7.21 -5.41 13.31
CA GLN A 35 -7.23 -5.23 11.86
C GLN A 35 -6.89 -6.54 11.13
N GLY A 36 -7.82 -7.02 10.30
CA GLY A 36 -7.63 -8.28 9.56
C GLY A 36 -6.74 -8.15 8.31
N TYR A 37 -6.85 -7.07 7.55
CA TYR A 37 -6.32 -6.94 6.18
C TYR A 37 -5.74 -5.55 5.90
N GLY A 38 -5.33 -5.30 4.65
CA GLY A 38 -4.87 -3.99 4.19
C GLY A 38 -3.44 -3.67 4.65
N TYR A 39 -3.28 -2.47 5.20
CA TYR A 39 -2.00 -1.86 5.52
C TYR A 39 -2.01 -1.24 6.92
N VAL A 40 -0.83 -1.16 7.54
CA VAL A 40 -0.61 -0.34 8.74
C VAL A 40 0.60 0.54 8.48
N LEU A 41 0.46 1.83 8.73
CA LEU A 41 1.58 2.75 8.75
C LEU A 41 2.10 2.87 10.18
N TYR A 42 3.30 2.36 10.45
CA TYR A 42 4.00 2.52 11.72
C TYR A 42 4.87 3.77 11.65
N SER A 43 4.63 4.73 12.53
CA SER A 43 5.33 6.03 12.51
C SER A 43 5.99 6.30 13.86
N LYS A 44 7.23 6.80 13.81
CA LYS A 44 8.02 7.12 15.00
C LYS A 44 8.77 8.43 14.79
N ARG A 45 8.59 9.36 15.73
CA ARG A 45 9.37 10.60 15.79
C ARG A 45 10.61 10.40 16.67
N PHE A 46 11.73 10.91 16.20
CA PHE A 46 13.01 10.93 16.88
C PHE A 46 13.34 12.36 17.28
N THR A 47 13.85 12.57 18.50
CA THR A 47 14.30 13.89 18.97
C THR A 47 15.80 14.09 18.77
N GLN A 48 16.56 13.01 18.59
CA GLN A 48 17.98 13.02 18.26
C GLN A 48 18.19 12.36 16.88
N PRO A 49 19.24 12.75 16.14
CA PRO A 49 19.58 12.04 14.92
C PRO A 49 19.99 10.60 15.24
N LEU A 50 19.70 9.70 14.32
CA LEU A 50 20.06 8.30 14.43
C LEU A 50 20.37 7.74 13.03
N ASN A 51 21.57 7.20 12.88
CA ASN A 51 22.03 6.54 11.66
C ASN A 51 22.40 5.12 12.03
N GLY A 52 22.06 4.17 11.17
CA GLY A 52 22.40 2.78 11.39
C GLY A 52 21.56 1.84 10.54
N LYS A 53 21.71 0.56 10.79
CA LYS A 53 20.98 -0.49 10.09
C LYS A 53 19.64 -0.74 10.75
N LEU A 54 18.55 -0.35 10.10
CA LEU A 54 17.19 -0.72 10.48
C LEU A 54 17.00 -2.23 10.29
N GLN A 55 16.53 -2.93 11.31
CA GLN A 55 16.26 -4.36 11.30
C GLN A 55 14.79 -4.62 11.65
N LEU A 56 14.05 -5.23 10.72
CA LEU A 56 12.65 -5.65 10.86
C LEU A 56 12.53 -7.17 10.70
N LYS A 57 13.23 -7.95 11.54
CA LYS A 57 13.27 -9.44 11.44
C LYS A 57 11.89 -10.10 11.49
N GLY A 58 10.92 -9.45 12.14
CA GLY A 58 9.53 -9.88 12.20
C GLY A 58 8.61 -9.25 11.15
N LEU A 59 9.13 -8.71 10.05
CA LEU A 59 8.29 -8.08 9.02
C LEU A 59 7.40 -9.10 8.32
N ARG A 60 6.10 -8.80 8.31
CA ARG A 60 5.06 -9.59 7.64
C ARG A 60 4.05 -8.67 6.95
N ASP A 61 4.08 -8.47 5.64
CA ASP A 61 4.92 -9.18 4.64
C ASP A 61 5.82 -8.25 3.83
N TYR A 62 5.36 -7.03 3.54
CA TYR A 62 6.07 -6.12 2.65
C TYR A 62 6.02 -4.70 3.20
N ALA A 63 7.15 -4.00 3.22
CA ALA A 63 7.27 -2.66 3.76
C ALA A 63 7.95 -1.69 2.82
N LEU A 64 7.41 -0.48 2.75
CA LEU A 64 8.13 0.70 2.26
C LEU A 64 8.51 1.58 3.43
N VAL A 65 9.78 1.96 3.49
CA VAL A 65 10.36 2.76 4.56
C VAL A 65 10.60 4.18 4.07
N TYR A 66 10.20 5.17 4.86
CA TYR A 66 10.35 6.58 4.57
C TYR A 66 11.00 7.30 5.75
N VAL A 67 11.88 8.25 5.45
CA VAL A 67 12.39 9.21 6.43
C VAL A 67 11.99 10.62 5.99
N ASN A 68 11.28 11.35 6.85
CA ASN A 68 10.75 12.69 6.57
C ASN A 68 10.00 12.77 5.23
N GLY A 69 9.20 11.75 4.91
CA GLY A 69 8.44 11.70 3.67
C GLY A 69 9.28 11.51 2.41
N LYS A 70 10.53 11.01 2.52
CA LYS A 70 11.33 10.55 1.38
C LYS A 70 11.52 9.04 1.48
N LYS A 71 11.33 8.32 0.37
CA LYS A 71 11.51 6.86 0.33
C LYS A 71 12.98 6.54 0.63
N ALA A 72 13.20 5.79 1.71
CA ALA A 72 14.52 5.31 2.10
C ALA A 72 14.78 3.92 1.49
N GLY A 73 13.76 3.07 1.39
CA GLY A 73 13.94 1.72 0.86
C GLY A 73 12.70 0.84 0.95
N GLU A 74 12.90 -0.43 0.62
CA GLU A 74 11.89 -1.48 0.57
C GLU A 74 12.43 -2.72 1.29
N LEU A 75 11.57 -3.33 2.10
CA LEU A 75 11.82 -4.60 2.78
C LEU A 75 10.72 -5.58 2.41
N ASN A 76 11.08 -6.82 2.10
CA ASN A 76 10.17 -7.80 1.53
C ASN A 76 10.46 -9.19 2.09
N ARG A 77 9.46 -9.77 2.76
CA ARG A 77 9.50 -11.13 3.32
C ARG A 77 9.81 -12.17 2.24
N MET A 78 9.27 -12.03 1.03
CA MET A 78 9.48 -13.00 -0.05
C MET A 78 10.93 -13.03 -0.52
N ASP A 79 11.62 -11.89 -0.47
CA ASP A 79 13.03 -11.79 -0.89
C ASP A 79 13.99 -11.97 0.30
N ASN A 80 13.49 -12.34 1.48
CA ASN A 80 14.23 -12.38 2.75
C ASN A 80 14.99 -11.08 3.08
N ARG A 81 14.45 -9.92 2.66
CA ARG A 81 15.04 -8.60 2.93
C ARG A 81 14.36 -7.98 4.14
N TYR A 82 15.06 -8.01 5.27
CA TYR A 82 14.57 -7.52 6.56
C TYR A 82 15.41 -6.38 7.14
N GLU A 83 16.43 -5.93 6.43
CA GLU A 83 17.36 -4.93 6.91
C GLU A 83 17.69 -3.93 5.81
N MET A 84 17.92 -2.68 6.20
CA MET A 84 18.41 -1.62 5.32
C MET A 84 19.06 -0.51 6.15
N ASP A 85 19.98 0.23 5.55
CA ASP A 85 20.54 1.41 6.20
C ASP A 85 19.53 2.55 6.22
N VAL A 86 19.45 3.27 7.34
CA VAL A 86 18.61 4.46 7.50
C VAL A 86 19.42 5.61 8.08
N ASN A 87 19.10 6.82 7.63
CA ASN A 87 19.63 8.07 8.18
C ASN A 87 18.47 8.93 8.64
N ILE A 88 18.27 9.02 9.95
CA ILE A 88 17.21 9.80 10.58
C ILE A 88 17.83 11.08 11.12
N PRO A 89 17.46 12.26 10.59
CA PRO A 89 18.02 13.53 11.06
C PRO A 89 17.44 13.93 12.43
N PHE A 90 18.03 14.96 13.05
CA PHE A 90 17.48 15.58 14.27
C PHE A 90 16.01 15.99 14.04
N ASN A 91 15.15 15.72 15.02
CA ASN A 91 13.68 15.90 14.90
C ASN A 91 13.04 15.13 13.73
N GLY A 92 13.70 14.09 13.20
CA GLY A 92 13.23 13.29 12.09
C GLY A 92 12.07 12.36 12.42
N ARG A 93 11.42 11.87 11.38
CA ARG A 93 10.33 10.88 11.45
C ARG A 93 10.66 9.70 10.55
N LEU A 94 10.52 8.51 11.12
CA LEU A 94 10.52 7.23 10.41
C LEU A 94 9.07 6.79 10.20
N ASP A 95 8.73 6.45 8.96
CA ASP A 95 7.42 5.95 8.58
C ASP A 95 7.62 4.61 7.84
N ILE A 96 7.01 3.53 8.33
CA ILE A 96 7.11 2.17 7.77
C ILE A 96 5.70 1.74 7.37
N LEU A 97 5.41 1.76 6.07
CA LEU A 97 4.13 1.31 5.53
C LEU A 97 4.18 -0.19 5.29
N VAL A 98 3.51 -0.97 6.14
CA VAL A 98 3.49 -2.44 6.05
C VAL A 98 2.19 -2.92 5.42
N GLU A 99 2.30 -3.84 4.47
CA GLU A 99 1.19 -4.55 3.85
C GLU A 99 1.07 -5.98 4.39
N ASN A 100 -0.17 -6.37 4.72
CA ASN A 100 -0.54 -7.78 4.83
C ASN A 100 -0.92 -8.31 3.43
N MET A 101 -0.11 -9.21 2.87
CA MET A 101 -0.30 -9.75 1.52
C MET A 101 -1.19 -11.00 1.46
N GLY A 102 -1.70 -11.46 2.62
CA GLY A 102 -2.48 -12.68 2.74
C GLY A 102 -1.87 -13.64 3.76
N ARG A 103 -2.70 -14.28 4.57
CA ARG A 103 -2.23 -15.29 5.52
C ARG A 103 -1.96 -16.62 4.80
N ILE A 104 -0.95 -17.35 5.27
CA ILE A 104 -0.68 -18.71 4.81
C ILE A 104 -1.94 -19.56 5.01
N ASN A 105 -2.34 -20.30 3.99
CA ASN A 105 -3.60 -21.06 3.94
C ASN A 105 -3.39 -22.59 3.89
N TYR A 106 -2.15 -23.06 4.05
CA TYR A 106 -1.82 -24.48 4.04
C TYR A 106 -0.65 -24.79 4.98
N GLY A 107 -0.70 -25.97 5.62
CA GLY A 107 0.38 -26.49 6.44
C GLY A 107 0.48 -25.93 7.86
N ALA A 108 1.57 -26.28 8.54
CA ALA A 108 1.77 -26.02 9.98
C ALA A 108 1.98 -24.53 10.34
N GLU A 109 2.25 -23.68 9.36
CA GLU A 109 2.52 -22.25 9.57
C GLU A 109 1.26 -21.37 9.61
N ILE A 110 0.07 -21.95 9.39
CA ILE A 110 -1.23 -21.25 9.51
C ILE A 110 -1.38 -20.52 10.86
N PRO A 111 -1.20 -21.17 12.04
CA PRO A 111 -1.35 -20.50 13.34
C PRO A 111 -0.28 -19.42 13.58
N ASN A 112 0.90 -19.56 12.95
CA ASN A 112 2.03 -18.66 13.16
C ASN A 112 2.09 -17.57 12.09
N ASN A 113 0.96 -16.96 11.73
CA ASN A 113 0.87 -16.02 10.61
C ASN A 113 0.26 -14.64 10.93
N THR A 114 0.43 -14.17 12.16
CA THR A 114 0.18 -12.77 12.53
C THR A 114 0.96 -11.81 11.62
N LYS A 115 0.43 -10.60 11.42
CA LYS A 115 0.89 -9.66 10.38
C LYS A 115 1.36 -8.33 10.97
N GLY A 116 2.07 -7.55 10.16
CA GLY A 116 2.69 -6.29 10.59
C GLY A 116 4.15 -6.48 10.97
N ILE A 117 4.54 -5.86 12.08
CA ILE A 117 5.87 -6.00 12.66
C ILE A 117 5.72 -6.86 13.92
N ILE A 118 6.06 -8.15 13.81
CA ILE A 118 5.80 -9.15 14.88
C ILE A 118 7.00 -9.39 15.81
N SER A 119 8.01 -8.53 15.74
CA SER A 119 9.25 -8.61 16.52
C SER A 119 9.80 -7.20 16.72
N PRO A 120 10.70 -6.98 17.70
CA PRO A 120 11.27 -5.66 17.95
C PRO A 120 11.86 -4.99 16.71
N VAL A 121 11.58 -3.69 16.55
CA VAL A 121 12.26 -2.83 15.57
C VAL A 121 13.59 -2.41 16.16
N LYS A 122 14.68 -2.67 15.46
CA LYS A 122 16.02 -2.31 15.93
C LYS A 122 16.75 -1.41 14.93
N ILE A 123 17.64 -0.55 15.44
CA ILE A 123 18.65 0.16 14.65
C ILE A 123 20.00 -0.08 15.32
N ASP A 124 20.94 -0.69 14.60
CA ASP A 124 22.24 -1.16 15.14
C ASP A 124 22.07 -1.98 16.43
N ASP A 125 21.16 -2.95 16.41
CA ASP A 125 20.79 -3.85 17.52
C ASP A 125 20.15 -3.18 18.75
N TYR A 126 20.05 -1.85 18.79
CA TYR A 126 19.27 -1.12 19.79
C TYR A 126 17.79 -1.16 19.46
N GLU A 127 16.98 -1.64 20.39
CA GLU A 127 15.52 -1.67 20.24
C GLU A 127 14.93 -0.26 20.29
N ILE A 128 14.08 0.05 19.32
CA ILE A 128 13.41 1.34 19.18
C ILE A 128 12.03 1.26 19.83
N THR A 129 11.91 1.88 21.00
CA THR A 129 10.69 1.90 21.80
C THR A 129 10.12 3.32 21.98
N GLY A 130 8.93 3.38 22.58
CA GLY A 130 8.22 4.58 23.00
C GLY A 130 7.42 5.25 21.88
N ASN A 131 6.18 5.65 22.15
CA ASN A 131 5.38 6.54 21.29
C ASN A 131 5.35 6.16 19.79
N TRP A 132 5.19 4.89 19.46
CA TRP A 132 4.87 4.46 18.10
C TRP A 132 3.44 4.85 17.77
N GLU A 133 3.22 5.51 16.64
CA GLU A 133 1.90 5.86 16.11
C GLU A 133 1.56 4.89 14.97
N MET A 134 0.50 4.09 15.14
CA MET A 134 0.04 3.10 14.17
C MET A 134 -1.27 3.54 13.52
N TYR A 135 -1.22 3.84 12.22
CA TYR A 135 -2.39 4.23 11.45
C TYR A 135 -2.95 3.00 10.73
N ARG A 136 -4.17 2.63 11.11
CA ARG A 136 -4.91 1.50 10.55
C ARG A 136 -5.49 1.85 9.18
N ILE A 137 -5.21 1.01 8.18
CA ILE A 137 -5.67 1.17 6.80
C ILE A 137 -6.21 -0.18 6.32
N PRO A 138 -7.37 -0.62 6.84
CA PRO A 138 -7.89 -1.98 6.62
C PRO A 138 -8.25 -2.29 5.17
N MET A 139 -8.62 -1.27 4.39
CA MET A 139 -9.09 -1.39 3.01
C MET A 139 -10.33 -2.30 2.85
N ASP A 140 -11.14 -2.37 3.90
CA ASP A 140 -12.47 -3.01 3.93
C ASP A 140 -13.56 -2.13 3.31
N GLN A 141 -13.30 -0.83 3.19
CA GLN A 141 -14.12 0.15 2.50
C GLN A 141 -13.28 0.94 1.50
N THR A 142 -13.91 1.43 0.44
CA THR A 142 -13.25 2.30 -0.54
C THR A 142 -12.72 3.56 0.13
N PRO A 143 -11.42 3.87 0.02
CA PRO A 143 -10.85 5.09 0.54
C PRO A 143 -11.52 6.32 -0.07
N GLN A 144 -11.98 7.24 0.77
CA GLN A 144 -12.61 8.47 0.31
C GLN A 144 -11.57 9.59 0.15
N ILE A 145 -11.70 10.36 -0.93
CA ILE A 145 -10.87 11.52 -1.24
C ILE A 145 -11.78 12.73 -1.42
N GLN A 146 -11.41 13.86 -0.83
CA GLN A 146 -12.11 15.13 -1.04
C GLN A 146 -12.03 15.56 -2.51
N GLU A 147 -13.07 16.24 -2.98
CA GLU A 147 -13.07 16.81 -4.33
C GLU A 147 -11.92 17.82 -4.50
N GLY A 148 -11.31 17.83 -5.69
CA GLY A 148 -10.20 18.73 -6.02
C GLY A 148 -8.85 18.36 -5.38
N ALA A 149 -8.76 17.33 -4.54
CA ALA A 149 -7.47 16.89 -4.00
C ALA A 149 -6.49 16.49 -5.11
N GLN A 150 -5.30 17.09 -5.09
CA GLN A 150 -4.20 16.84 -6.04
C GLN A 150 -2.85 16.92 -5.33
N THR A 151 -2.67 16.13 -4.26
CA THR A 151 -1.44 16.17 -3.45
C THR A 151 -0.53 14.95 -3.63
N ALA A 152 -0.94 13.97 -4.45
CA ALA A 152 -0.11 12.80 -4.73
C ALA A 152 1.22 13.21 -5.38
N LYS A 153 2.31 12.60 -4.91
CA LYS A 153 3.66 12.84 -5.43
C LYS A 153 4.30 11.52 -5.85
N PRO A 154 5.09 11.51 -6.94
CA PRO A 154 5.94 10.38 -7.28
C PRO A 154 6.80 9.94 -6.09
N GLY A 155 7.03 8.63 -5.97
CA GLY A 155 7.75 7.97 -4.88
C GLY A 155 6.94 7.81 -3.58
N LEU A 156 5.74 8.37 -3.47
CA LEU A 156 4.92 8.31 -2.26
C LEU A 156 3.62 7.51 -2.44
N PRO A 157 3.24 6.65 -1.48
CA PRO A 157 1.99 5.91 -1.54
C PRO A 157 0.85 6.91 -1.65
N SER A 158 -0.08 6.66 -2.55
CA SER A 158 -1.10 7.64 -2.92
C SER A 158 -2.41 6.95 -3.25
N ILE A 159 -3.51 7.67 -3.01
CA ILE A 159 -4.83 7.26 -3.47
C ILE A 159 -5.16 8.10 -4.70
N TYR A 160 -5.59 7.44 -5.77
CA TYR A 160 -6.12 8.06 -6.98
C TYR A 160 -7.60 7.71 -7.12
N ALA A 161 -8.40 8.63 -7.67
CA ALA A 161 -9.80 8.36 -7.94
C ALA A 161 -10.32 9.12 -9.17
N ALA A 162 -11.40 8.62 -9.74
CA ALA A 162 -12.17 9.28 -10.78
C ALA A 162 -13.60 8.75 -10.87
N SER A 163 -14.47 9.56 -11.46
CA SER A 163 -15.75 9.11 -12.00
C SER A 163 -15.60 8.92 -13.51
N PHE A 164 -16.28 7.92 -14.07
CA PHE A 164 -16.23 7.61 -15.49
C PHE A 164 -17.54 7.00 -15.99
N ASP A 165 -17.82 7.21 -17.27
CA ASP A 165 -19.01 6.70 -17.92
C ASP A 165 -18.72 5.49 -18.81
N VAL A 166 -19.69 4.58 -18.85
CA VAL A 166 -19.67 3.38 -19.69
C VAL A 166 -20.99 3.32 -20.44
N GLU A 167 -20.94 3.25 -21.76
CA GLU A 167 -22.15 3.20 -22.61
C GLU A 167 -22.78 1.81 -22.62
N LYS A 168 -21.95 0.78 -22.72
CA LYS A 168 -22.32 -0.63 -22.72
C LYS A 168 -21.55 -1.37 -21.64
N VAL A 169 -22.28 -1.88 -20.66
CA VAL A 169 -21.70 -2.70 -19.59
C VAL A 169 -21.31 -4.07 -20.14
N GLY A 170 -20.20 -4.58 -19.63
CA GLY A 170 -19.63 -5.86 -20.02
C GLY A 170 -18.34 -6.08 -19.26
N ASP A 171 -17.89 -7.33 -19.25
CA ASP A 171 -16.64 -7.72 -18.63
C ASP A 171 -15.46 -7.01 -19.30
N VAL A 172 -14.53 -6.55 -18.48
CA VAL A 172 -13.35 -5.83 -18.93
C VAL A 172 -12.18 -6.09 -17.98
N PHE A 173 -10.97 -5.80 -18.43
CA PHE A 173 -9.76 -5.92 -17.63
C PHE A 173 -9.11 -4.55 -17.49
N LEU A 174 -8.71 -4.18 -16.27
CA LEU A 174 -7.91 -2.99 -16.00
C LEU A 174 -6.43 -3.35 -16.18
N ASP A 175 -5.73 -2.65 -17.07
CA ASP A 175 -4.31 -2.86 -17.33
C ASP A 175 -3.45 -2.10 -16.32
N MET A 176 -2.75 -2.86 -15.48
CA MET A 176 -1.94 -2.37 -14.37
C MET A 176 -0.45 -2.35 -14.70
N ARG A 177 -0.02 -2.58 -15.95
CA ARG A 177 1.41 -2.61 -16.33
C ARG A 177 2.14 -1.29 -16.10
N GLY A 178 1.41 -0.18 -16.19
CA GLY A 178 1.90 1.17 -15.91
C GLY A 178 1.84 1.57 -14.44
N TRP A 179 1.44 0.65 -13.56
CA TRP A 179 1.26 0.85 -12.13
C TRP A 179 2.30 0.06 -11.34
N GLY A 180 2.48 0.39 -10.06
CA GLY A 180 3.51 -0.20 -9.22
C GLY A 180 2.99 -1.42 -8.47
N LYS A 181 2.32 -1.17 -7.35
CA LYS A 181 1.75 -2.20 -6.48
C LYS A 181 0.62 -1.57 -5.69
N GLY A 182 -0.52 -2.26 -5.55
CA GLY A 182 -1.63 -1.67 -4.85
C GLY A 182 -2.92 -2.48 -4.91
N ILE A 183 -4.03 -1.79 -4.69
CA ILE A 183 -5.38 -2.32 -4.77
C ILE A 183 -6.31 -1.38 -5.54
N VAL A 184 -7.31 -1.94 -6.21
CA VAL A 184 -8.30 -1.19 -6.98
C VAL A 184 -9.70 -1.46 -6.45
N PHE A 185 -10.50 -0.40 -6.37
CA PHE A 185 -11.93 -0.45 -6.12
C PHE A 185 -12.68 0.12 -7.31
N VAL A 186 -13.81 -0.51 -7.69
CA VAL A 186 -14.77 0.05 -8.64
C VAL A 186 -16.17 -0.02 -8.04
N ASN A 187 -16.86 1.12 -7.97
CA ASN A 187 -18.22 1.23 -7.40
C ASN A 187 -18.36 0.61 -5.99
N GLY A 188 -17.32 0.72 -5.15
CA GLY A 188 -17.33 0.12 -3.81
C GLY A 188 -16.77 -1.30 -3.74
N HIS A 189 -16.63 -1.99 -4.87
CA HIS A 189 -16.12 -3.37 -4.90
C HIS A 189 -14.59 -3.39 -4.97
N ASN A 190 -13.94 -4.03 -4.00
CA ASN A 190 -12.50 -4.27 -4.01
C ASN A 190 -12.17 -5.35 -5.06
N LEU A 191 -11.54 -4.95 -6.18
CA LEU A 191 -11.14 -5.86 -7.25
C LEU A 191 -9.93 -6.73 -6.88
N GLY A 192 -9.24 -6.39 -5.79
CA GLY A 192 -8.06 -7.08 -5.32
C GLY A 192 -6.76 -6.35 -5.66
N ARG A 193 -5.67 -7.11 -5.62
CA ARG A 193 -4.29 -6.60 -5.63
C ARG A 193 -3.67 -6.68 -7.02
N TYR A 194 -2.88 -5.70 -7.36
CA TYR A 194 -1.97 -5.76 -8.51
C TYR A 194 -0.53 -5.55 -8.05
N TRP A 195 0.41 -6.06 -8.84
CA TRP A 195 1.83 -5.83 -8.65
C TRP A 195 2.57 -5.93 -9.97
N LYS A 196 3.38 -4.92 -10.30
CA LYS A 196 4.20 -4.84 -11.51
C LYS A 196 5.06 -6.07 -11.77
N ARG A 197 5.45 -6.81 -10.72
CA ARG A 197 6.22 -8.06 -10.84
C ARG A 197 5.51 -9.10 -11.72
N GLY A 198 4.18 -9.12 -11.74
CA GLY A 198 3.41 -10.12 -12.48
C GLY A 198 3.34 -11.48 -11.76
N PRO A 199 2.96 -12.57 -12.46
CA PRO A 199 2.75 -12.64 -13.90
C PRO A 199 1.40 -12.03 -14.35
N GLN A 200 0.45 -11.89 -13.43
CA GLN A 200 -0.80 -11.16 -13.66
C GLN A 200 -0.55 -9.65 -13.73
N GLN A 201 -0.90 -9.06 -14.87
CA GLN A 201 -0.75 -7.62 -15.13
C GLN A 201 -2.09 -6.89 -15.28
N THR A 202 -3.20 -7.62 -15.29
CA THR A 202 -4.54 -7.05 -15.39
C THR A 202 -5.45 -7.50 -14.26
N LEU A 203 -6.35 -6.63 -13.81
CA LEU A 203 -7.43 -6.98 -12.89
C LEU A 203 -8.74 -7.17 -13.65
N TYR A 204 -9.43 -8.28 -13.39
CA TYR A 204 -10.77 -8.52 -13.92
C TYR A 204 -11.78 -7.58 -13.25
N LEU A 205 -12.55 -6.88 -14.06
CA LEU A 205 -13.68 -6.04 -13.64
C LEU A 205 -14.97 -6.67 -14.20
N PRO A 206 -15.75 -7.35 -13.35
CA PRO A 206 -17.03 -7.92 -13.75
C PRO A 206 -17.98 -6.85 -14.28
N GLY A 207 -18.61 -7.11 -15.42
CA GLY A 207 -19.58 -6.19 -16.02
C GLY A 207 -20.79 -5.93 -15.12
N CYS A 208 -21.14 -6.86 -14.24
CA CYS A 208 -22.21 -6.70 -13.25
C CYS A 208 -21.87 -5.71 -12.12
N TRP A 209 -20.60 -5.34 -11.96
CA TRP A 209 -20.17 -4.27 -11.04
C TRP A 209 -20.10 -2.90 -11.72
N LEU A 210 -20.35 -2.84 -13.02
CA LEU A 210 -20.45 -1.61 -13.79
C LEU A 210 -21.91 -1.18 -13.96
N LYS A 211 -22.09 0.14 -14.07
CA LYS A 211 -23.34 0.81 -14.40
C LYS A 211 -23.22 1.46 -15.77
N LYS A 212 -24.36 1.65 -16.45
CA LYS A 212 -24.42 2.56 -17.59
C LYS A 212 -24.29 3.99 -17.06
N GLY A 213 -23.13 4.60 -17.28
CA GLY A 213 -22.76 5.89 -16.68
C GLY A 213 -22.54 5.86 -15.16
N GLY A 214 -21.93 6.92 -14.63
CA GLY A 214 -21.82 7.20 -13.20
C GLY A 214 -21.05 6.14 -12.40
N ASN A 215 -19.95 5.61 -12.95
CA ASN A 215 -19.07 4.69 -12.25
C ASN A 215 -17.97 5.45 -11.50
N GLU A 216 -17.44 4.84 -10.45
CA GLU A 216 -16.31 5.37 -9.70
C GLU A 216 -15.19 4.34 -9.62
N ILE A 217 -13.94 4.80 -9.77
CA ILE A 217 -12.74 4.01 -9.54
C ILE A 217 -11.91 4.68 -8.44
N THR A 218 -11.33 3.86 -7.57
CA THR A 218 -10.35 4.32 -6.57
C THR A 218 -9.19 3.33 -6.54
N ILE A 219 -7.96 3.84 -6.56
CA ILE A 219 -6.74 3.05 -6.56
C ILE A 219 -5.89 3.49 -5.37
N PHE A 220 -5.54 2.57 -4.49
CA PHE A 220 -4.44 2.78 -3.56
C PHE A 220 -3.16 2.24 -4.19
N GLU A 221 -2.28 3.14 -4.63
CA GLU A 221 -0.98 2.83 -5.22
C GLU A 221 0.10 2.96 -4.15
N GLN A 222 0.64 1.83 -3.71
CA GLN A 222 1.70 1.72 -2.71
C GLN A 222 3.08 2.05 -3.31
N GLN A 223 3.40 1.54 -4.50
CA GLN A 223 4.68 1.76 -5.19
C GLN A 223 4.54 2.81 -6.31
N ASN A 224 4.29 4.05 -5.93
CA ASN A 224 3.97 5.14 -6.86
C ASN A 224 5.20 5.80 -7.52
N GLU A 225 6.08 5.04 -8.17
CA GLU A 225 7.33 5.61 -8.73
C GLU A 225 7.07 6.70 -9.78
N ASN A 226 6.05 6.48 -10.62
CA ASN A 226 5.62 7.43 -11.65
C ASN A 226 4.14 7.72 -11.48
N ARG A 227 3.73 8.96 -11.78
CA ARG A 227 2.31 9.30 -11.84
C ARG A 227 1.71 8.68 -13.09
N SER A 228 0.73 7.79 -12.91
CA SER A 228 -0.08 7.24 -14.00
C SER A 228 -1.44 7.96 -14.02
N PRO A 229 -1.65 8.95 -14.92
CA PRO A 229 -2.87 9.75 -14.93
C PRO A 229 -4.07 9.00 -15.52
N VAL A 230 -3.87 7.82 -16.09
CA VAL A 230 -4.90 7.07 -16.82
C VAL A 230 -4.79 5.58 -16.50
N VAL A 231 -5.92 4.94 -16.25
CA VAL A 231 -6.03 3.48 -16.16
C VAL A 231 -6.46 2.96 -17.53
N LYS A 232 -5.61 2.14 -18.14
CA LYS A 232 -5.92 1.55 -19.44
C LYS A 232 -6.85 0.36 -19.28
N THR A 233 -7.62 0.06 -20.32
CA THR A 233 -8.56 -1.07 -20.32
C THR A 233 -8.24 -2.06 -21.45
N SER A 234 -8.59 -3.33 -21.24
CA SER A 234 -8.37 -4.42 -22.19
C SER A 234 -9.57 -5.37 -22.21
N GLU A 235 -9.85 -5.97 -23.37
CA GLU A 235 -10.87 -7.02 -23.52
C GLU A 235 -10.37 -8.39 -23.08
N LYS A 236 -9.05 -8.59 -22.99
CA LYS A 236 -8.42 -9.86 -22.62
C LYS A 236 -7.51 -9.69 -21.41
N PRO A 237 -7.41 -10.71 -20.54
CA PRO A 237 -6.47 -10.67 -19.44
C PRO A 237 -5.03 -10.82 -19.95
N LEU A 238 -4.10 -10.32 -19.16
CA LEU A 238 -2.68 -10.56 -19.31
C LEU A 238 -2.13 -11.20 -18.04
N LEU A 239 -1.84 -12.49 -18.12
CA LEU A 239 -1.58 -13.36 -16.95
C LEU A 239 -0.19 -13.97 -16.92
N GLU A 240 0.62 -13.75 -17.95
CA GLU A 240 1.88 -14.47 -18.19
C GLU A 240 3.09 -13.53 -18.33
N GLU A 241 2.92 -12.22 -18.10
CA GLU A 241 4.01 -11.25 -18.22
C GLU A 241 4.69 -11.06 -16.85
N LEU A 242 5.85 -11.69 -16.69
CA LEU A 242 6.76 -11.43 -15.58
C LEU A 242 7.66 -10.24 -15.91
N LYS A 243 7.69 -9.25 -15.02
CA LYS A 243 8.73 -8.21 -15.06
C LYS A 243 9.81 -8.63 -14.06
N GLY A 244 11.02 -8.85 -14.57
CA GLY A 244 12.17 -9.26 -13.76
C GLY A 244 12.45 -8.26 -12.62
N ASN A 245 13.17 -8.72 -11.61
CA ASN A 245 13.74 -7.82 -10.62
C ASN A 245 14.84 -7.00 -11.31
N GLU A 246 14.64 -5.68 -11.43
CA GLU A 246 15.77 -4.74 -11.56
C GLU A 246 16.58 -4.73 -10.25
#